data_AF-A0A3R7HDE6-F1
#
_entry.id   AF-A0A3R7HDE6-F1
#
_cell.length_a   1.000
_cell.length_b   1.000
_cell.length_c   1.000
_cell.angle_alpha   90.00
_cell.angle_beta   90.00
_cell.angle_gamma   90.00
#
_symmetry.space_group_name_H-M   'P 1'
#
loop_
_entity.id
_entity.type
_entity.pdbx_description
1 polymer ?
#
loop_
_entity_poly.entity_id
_entity_poly.type
_entity_poly.pdbx_seq_one_letter_code
_entity_poly.pdbx_strand_id
1 'polypeptide(L)'
;MFAAERRQLILEMVRANGAVSLRELARVVQTSEVTVRRDVRALEAEGLLDRRHGGAVLPGGFSRESGFPQKSHLASAEKTAIADLAASLVTEGEAIVVGAGTTTQELARRLARVPGLTVVTNSLLVAQALAHANRVEVVMTGGTLRGSNYALVGSGAELSLQGLRVSRAFLSGSGLTAERGLSTSNMLSASVDRALVQAAGEVVVLADHTKLGTDTMFQTVPTELITRLVTDEPPAPDDRAATELQALADQGVQIAVAGPGGGGTDSGGPAGRRPRRMAPPPAAAKTDDLPLPGQRRAHPGGGPPPQLRGAASLAEQPPGNGRVADLRRR
;
A
#
# COMPACT_ATOMS: atom_id res chain seq x y z
N MET A 1 2.23 43.43 -10.61
CA MET A 1 1.50 42.68 -9.56
C MET A 1 2.42 42.43 -8.38
N PHE A 2 2.03 42.86 -7.19
CA PHE A 2 2.83 42.63 -5.97
C PHE A 2 2.79 41.16 -5.54
N ALA A 3 3.79 40.71 -4.77
CA ALA A 3 3.90 39.30 -4.39
C ALA A 3 2.74 38.80 -3.50
N ALA A 4 2.17 39.65 -2.65
CA ALA A 4 1.01 39.29 -1.82
C ALA A 4 -0.26 39.12 -2.66
N GLU A 5 -0.54 40.08 -3.53
CA GLU A 5 -1.68 40.06 -4.47
C GLU A 5 -1.61 38.85 -5.41
N ARG A 6 -0.42 38.51 -5.91
CA ARG A 6 -0.20 37.32 -6.72
C ARG A 6 -0.46 36.03 -5.95
N ARG A 7 0.02 35.95 -4.71
CA ARG A 7 -0.22 34.78 -3.84
C ARG A 7 -1.71 34.60 -3.54
N GLN A 8 -2.43 35.69 -3.31
CA GLN A 8 -3.88 35.66 -3.12
C GLN A 8 -4.61 35.12 -4.37
N LEU A 9 -4.23 35.58 -5.56
CA LEU A 9 -4.81 35.11 -6.82
C LEU A 9 -4.54 33.62 -7.07
N ILE A 10 -3.32 33.16 -6.78
CA ILE A 10 -2.94 31.74 -6.86
C ILE A 10 -3.81 30.91 -5.90
N LEU A 11 -3.99 31.38 -4.66
CA LEU A 11 -4.79 30.71 -3.65
C LEU A 11 -6.27 30.59 -4.10
N GLU A 12 -6.86 31.67 -4.60
CA GLU A 12 -8.24 31.69 -5.09
C GLU A 12 -8.45 30.75 -6.28
N MET A 13 -7.51 30.74 -7.23
CA MET A 13 -7.54 29.81 -8.35
C MET A 13 -7.50 28.36 -7.90
N VAL A 14 -6.62 28.04 -6.94
CA VAL A 14 -6.51 26.67 -6.43
C VAL A 14 -7.73 26.30 -5.59
N ARG A 15 -8.34 27.26 -4.88
CA ARG A 15 -9.63 27.05 -4.19
C ARG A 15 -10.76 26.75 -5.16
N ALA A 16 -10.86 27.49 -6.25
CA ALA A 16 -11.93 27.32 -7.24
C ALA A 16 -11.81 26.02 -8.04
N ASN A 17 -10.59 25.59 -8.35
CA ASN A 17 -10.34 24.45 -9.24
C ASN A 17 -9.86 23.17 -8.52
N GLY A 18 -9.58 23.25 -7.22
CA GLY A 18 -9.04 22.17 -6.38
C GLY A 18 -7.57 21.82 -6.65
N ALA A 19 -7.15 21.80 -7.91
CA ALA A 19 -5.78 21.54 -8.34
C ALA A 19 -5.44 22.32 -9.61
N VAL A 20 -4.27 22.99 -9.64
CA VAL A 20 -3.84 23.80 -10.79
C VAL A 20 -2.36 23.57 -11.09
N SER A 21 -1.99 23.48 -12.36
CA SER A 21 -0.58 23.35 -12.77
C SER A 21 0.19 24.66 -12.62
N LEU A 22 1.51 24.59 -12.38
CA LEU A 22 2.38 25.76 -12.31
C LEU A 22 2.37 26.56 -13.62
N ARG A 23 2.27 25.86 -14.76
CA ARG A 23 2.18 26.48 -16.10
C ARG A 23 0.91 27.31 -16.27
N GLU A 24 -0.20 26.82 -15.74
CA GLU A 24 -1.49 27.48 -15.81
C GLU A 24 -1.57 28.66 -14.84
N LEU A 25 -1.10 28.48 -13.60
CA LEU A 25 -0.90 29.58 -12.65
C LEU A 25 -0.02 30.68 -13.25
N ALA A 26 1.10 30.31 -13.89
CA ALA A 26 2.03 31.23 -14.54
C ALA A 26 1.37 32.03 -15.67
N ARG A 27 0.47 31.42 -16.45
CA ARG A 27 -0.31 32.13 -17.48
C ARG A 27 -1.29 33.13 -16.88
N VAL A 28 -2.03 32.74 -15.84
CA VAL A 28 -3.08 33.59 -15.25
C VAL A 28 -2.48 34.77 -14.50
N VAL A 29 -1.43 34.54 -13.71
CA VAL A 29 -0.75 35.62 -12.98
C VAL A 29 0.35 36.31 -13.81
N GLN A 30 0.44 35.97 -15.10
CA GLN A 30 1.34 36.55 -16.10
C GLN A 30 2.81 36.63 -15.62
N THR A 31 3.33 35.52 -15.10
CA THR A 31 4.72 35.45 -14.61
C THR A 31 5.40 34.15 -15.01
N SER A 32 6.68 33.99 -14.66
CA SER A 32 7.42 32.75 -14.95
C SER A 32 7.04 31.62 -14.00
N GLU A 33 7.10 30.36 -14.46
CA GLU A 33 6.90 29.19 -13.59
C GLU A 33 7.89 29.16 -12.42
N VAL A 34 9.08 29.76 -12.56
CA VAL A 34 10.07 29.89 -11.50
C VAL A 34 9.58 30.82 -10.38
N THR A 35 8.93 31.92 -10.74
CA THR A 35 8.32 32.87 -9.79
C THR A 35 7.13 32.22 -9.09
N VAL A 36 6.20 31.61 -9.85
CA VAL A 36 5.06 30.88 -9.28
C VAL A 36 5.51 29.78 -8.33
N ARG A 37 6.59 29.06 -8.67
CA ARG A 37 7.16 28.03 -7.77
C ARG A 37 7.61 28.62 -6.43
N ARG A 38 8.14 29.84 -6.39
CA ARG A 38 8.50 30.53 -5.13
C ARG A 38 7.26 30.96 -4.36
N ASP A 39 6.24 31.47 -5.04
CA ASP A 39 4.99 31.90 -4.41
C ASP A 39 4.21 30.72 -3.80
N VAL A 40 4.12 29.60 -4.54
CA VAL A 40 3.50 28.36 -4.05
C VAL A 40 4.27 27.78 -2.88
N ARG A 41 5.62 27.87 -2.86
CA ARG A 41 6.42 27.47 -1.69
C ARG A 41 6.15 28.32 -0.46
N ALA A 42 5.92 29.62 -0.63
CA ALA A 42 5.56 30.50 0.48
C ALA A 42 4.17 30.15 1.03
N LEU A 43 3.19 29.92 0.15
CA LEU A 43 1.85 29.49 0.54
C LEU A 43 1.82 28.09 1.19
N GLU A 44 2.69 27.19 0.74
CA GLU A 44 2.91 25.88 1.37
C GLU A 44 3.51 26.00 2.77
N ALA A 45 4.50 26.88 2.97
CA ALA A 45 5.07 27.14 4.29
C ALA A 45 4.05 27.76 5.26
N GLU A 46 3.05 28.47 4.74
CA GLU A 46 1.92 29.03 5.48
C GLU A 46 0.76 28.01 5.66
N GLY A 47 0.89 26.78 5.16
CA GLY A 47 -0.12 25.71 5.28
C GLY A 47 -1.36 25.92 4.40
N LEU A 48 -1.31 26.86 3.46
CA LEU A 48 -2.47 27.27 2.66
C LEU A 48 -2.62 26.47 1.36
N LEU A 49 -1.56 25.81 0.89
CA LEU A 49 -1.52 24.99 -0.33
C LEU A 49 -0.55 23.81 -0.16
N ASP A 50 -0.82 22.71 -0.86
CA ASP A 50 0.11 21.59 -1.02
C ASP A 50 0.76 21.62 -2.41
N ARG A 51 2.07 21.37 -2.50
CA ARG A 51 2.74 21.19 -3.79
C ARG A 51 2.58 19.79 -4.33
N ARG A 52 2.34 19.71 -5.65
CA ARG A 52 2.46 18.47 -6.43
C ARG A 52 3.51 18.62 -7.52
N HIS A 53 3.91 17.50 -8.13
CA HIS A 53 4.80 17.50 -9.28
C HIS A 53 4.16 18.31 -10.42
N GLY A 54 4.63 19.55 -10.60
CA GLY A 54 4.14 20.47 -11.63
C GLY A 54 2.90 21.29 -11.27
N GLY A 55 2.43 21.36 -10.01
CA GLY A 55 1.23 22.13 -9.63
C GLY A 55 1.06 22.41 -8.14
N ALA A 56 -0.06 23.06 -7.80
CA ALA A 56 -0.51 23.40 -6.45
C ALA A 56 -1.95 22.90 -6.23
N VAL A 57 -2.27 22.42 -5.03
CA VAL A 57 -3.59 21.90 -4.66
C VAL A 57 -4.00 22.41 -3.27
N LEU A 58 -5.30 22.35 -2.97
CA LEU A 58 -5.75 22.67 -1.62
C LEU A 58 -5.30 21.60 -0.60
N PRO A 59 -4.95 22.02 0.63
CA PRO A 59 -4.77 21.08 1.74
C PRO A 59 -6.09 20.32 1.97
N GLY A 60 -6.03 19.00 2.08
CA GLY A 60 -7.19 18.17 2.43
C GLY A 60 -8.23 17.89 1.33
N GLY A 61 -8.02 18.32 0.07
CA GLY A 61 -8.84 17.83 -1.06
C GLY A 61 -8.52 16.37 -1.40
N PHE A 62 -9.32 15.69 -2.26
CA PHE A 62 -9.02 14.34 -2.79
C PHE A 62 -7.64 14.31 -3.46
N SER A 63 -6.60 14.13 -2.65
CA SER A 63 -5.27 14.52 -3.03
C SER A 63 -4.58 13.33 -3.70
N ARG A 64 -3.99 13.48 -4.89
CA ARG A 64 -3.01 12.50 -5.39
C ARG A 64 -1.95 12.34 -4.31
N GLU A 65 -1.68 11.07 -4.00
CA GLU A 65 -0.73 10.59 -3.02
C GLU A 65 0.55 11.45 -2.97
N SER A 66 0.86 12.02 -1.81
CA SER A 66 2.16 12.64 -1.57
C SER A 66 3.27 11.59 -1.74
N GLY A 67 4.34 11.95 -2.45
CA GLY A 67 5.41 11.01 -2.76
C GLY A 67 6.17 10.56 -1.50
N PHE A 68 6.82 9.40 -1.59
CA PHE A 68 7.58 8.81 -0.49
C PHE A 68 8.52 9.79 0.27
N PRO A 69 9.38 10.62 -0.39
CA PRO A 69 10.29 11.50 0.34
C PRO A 69 9.54 12.47 1.26
N GLN A 70 8.41 13.01 0.80
CA GLN A 70 7.59 13.93 1.58
C GLN A 70 6.93 13.21 2.76
N LYS A 71 6.38 12.01 2.55
CA LYS A 71 5.78 11.21 3.63
C LYS A 71 6.81 10.70 4.64
N SER A 72 8.07 10.49 4.25
CA SER A 72 9.09 9.97 5.16
C SER A 72 9.52 10.98 6.24
N HIS A 73 9.44 12.28 5.95
CA HIS A 73 9.83 13.34 6.90
C HIS A 73 8.67 13.82 7.78
N LEU A 74 7.43 13.72 7.31
CA LEU A 74 6.25 14.07 8.11
C LEU A 74 6.09 13.11 9.29
N ALA A 75 5.72 13.61 10.47
CA ALA A 75 5.34 12.81 11.63
C ALA A 75 6.31 11.64 11.94
N SER A 76 7.63 11.88 11.85
CA SER A 76 8.64 10.82 11.98
C SER A 76 8.71 10.23 13.39
N ALA A 77 8.46 11.04 14.43
CA ALA A 77 8.49 10.59 15.82
C ALA A 77 7.26 9.73 16.13
N GLU A 78 6.10 10.14 15.63
CA GLU A 78 4.81 9.47 15.73
C GLU A 78 4.88 8.11 15.04
N LYS A 79 5.43 8.04 13.82
CA LYS A 79 5.63 6.78 13.09
C LYS A 79 6.56 5.82 13.82
N THR A 80 7.58 6.36 14.47
CA THR A 80 8.51 5.59 15.30
C THR A 80 7.76 4.97 16.48
N ALA A 81 6.99 5.78 17.22
CA ALA A 81 6.21 5.32 18.36
C ALA A 81 5.14 4.28 17.97
N ILE A 82 4.39 4.53 16.90
CA ILE A 82 3.41 3.58 16.34
C ILE A 82 4.09 2.27 15.96
N ALA A 83 5.27 2.34 15.32
CA ALA A 83 6.01 1.15 14.92
C ALA A 83 6.53 0.34 16.12
N ASP A 84 6.96 1.00 17.21
CA ASP A 84 7.38 0.32 18.44
C ASP A 84 6.21 -0.45 19.07
N LEU A 85 5.06 0.20 19.21
CA LEU A 85 3.86 -0.44 19.76
C LEU A 85 3.32 -1.55 18.84
N ALA A 86 3.35 -1.34 17.52
CA ALA A 86 2.93 -2.37 16.58
C ALA A 86 3.86 -3.60 16.60
N ALA A 87 5.17 -3.40 16.79
CA ALA A 87 6.13 -4.49 16.87
C ALA A 87 5.89 -5.38 18.11
N SER A 88 5.39 -4.83 19.23
CA SER A 88 5.08 -5.64 20.42
C SER A 88 3.86 -6.56 20.25
N LEU A 89 3.11 -6.42 19.16
CA LEU A 89 1.98 -7.28 18.82
C LEU A 89 2.40 -8.55 18.07
N VAL A 90 3.65 -8.62 17.61
CA VAL A 90 4.18 -9.72 16.80
C VAL A 90 4.94 -10.69 17.68
N THR A 91 4.69 -11.98 17.46
CA THR A 91 5.34 -13.07 18.18
C THR A 91 6.39 -13.78 17.32
N GLU A 92 7.40 -14.37 17.95
CA GLU A 92 8.40 -15.21 17.26
C GLU A 92 7.73 -16.37 16.51
N GLY A 93 8.24 -16.69 15.32
CA GLY A 93 7.70 -17.78 14.50
C GLY A 93 6.44 -17.42 13.69
N GLU A 94 5.95 -16.18 13.80
CA GLU A 94 4.70 -15.77 13.18
C GLU A 94 4.86 -15.44 11.69
N ALA A 95 3.85 -15.81 10.90
CA ALA A 95 3.72 -15.38 9.51
C ALA A 95 2.74 -14.20 9.42
N ILE A 96 3.24 -13.04 8.99
CA ILE A 96 2.49 -11.78 8.93
C ILE A 96 2.58 -11.13 7.56
N VAL A 97 1.61 -10.28 7.26
CA VAL A 97 1.63 -9.36 6.12
C VAL A 97 1.99 -7.96 6.60
N VAL A 98 2.88 -7.29 5.86
CA VAL A 98 3.21 -5.87 6.07
C VAL A 98 3.02 -5.12 4.76
N GLY A 99 2.02 -4.23 4.72
CA GLY A 99 1.70 -3.44 3.52
C GLY A 99 2.68 -2.30 3.27
N ALA A 100 2.45 -1.56 2.19
CA ALA A 100 3.28 -0.42 1.82
C ALA A 100 2.95 0.85 2.63
N GLY A 101 3.99 1.56 3.03
CA GLY A 101 3.86 2.81 3.80
C GLY A 101 5.13 3.17 4.54
N THR A 102 5.27 4.44 4.91
CA THR A 102 6.41 4.89 5.71
C THR A 102 6.32 4.40 7.15
N THR A 103 5.11 4.30 7.71
CA THR A 103 4.88 3.75 9.04
C THR A 103 5.17 2.24 9.08
N THR A 104 4.76 1.50 8.05
CA THR A 104 5.04 0.06 7.95
C THR A 104 6.51 -0.24 7.66
N GLN A 105 7.21 0.65 6.95
CA GLN A 105 8.67 0.60 6.83
C GLN A 105 9.36 0.72 8.19
N GLU A 106 8.91 1.64 9.05
CA GLU A 106 9.46 1.77 10.41
C GLU A 106 9.16 0.57 11.30
N LEU A 107 7.99 -0.06 11.12
CA LEU A 107 7.68 -1.35 11.74
C LEU A 107 8.67 -2.43 11.26
N ALA A 108 8.92 -2.53 9.96
CA ALA A 108 9.84 -3.52 9.39
C ALA A 108 11.24 -3.46 10.00
N ARG A 109 11.76 -2.25 10.29
CA ARG A 109 13.06 -2.09 10.97
C ARG A 109 13.10 -2.73 12.37
N ARG A 110 11.97 -2.75 13.08
CA ARG A 110 11.86 -3.37 14.41
C ARG A 110 11.67 -4.87 14.29
N LEU A 111 10.87 -5.31 13.32
CA LEU A 111 10.65 -6.73 13.02
C LEU A 111 11.94 -7.46 12.63
N ALA A 112 12.95 -6.75 12.10
CA ALA A 112 14.28 -7.31 11.82
C ALA A 112 14.94 -7.99 13.04
N ARG A 113 14.51 -7.65 14.26
CA ARG A 113 15.03 -8.21 15.53
C ARG A 113 14.20 -9.39 16.05
N VAL A 114 13.04 -9.65 15.47
CA VAL A 114 12.15 -10.74 15.89
C VAL A 114 12.51 -11.99 15.10
N PRO A 115 13.04 -13.03 15.76
CA PRO A 115 13.47 -14.25 15.06
C PRO A 115 12.28 -15.07 14.56
N GLY A 116 12.53 -15.86 13.51
CA GLY A 116 11.60 -16.86 13.00
C GLY A 116 10.39 -16.29 12.25
N LEU A 117 10.37 -14.99 11.96
CA LEU A 117 9.24 -14.39 11.23
C LEU A 117 9.25 -14.76 9.76
N THR A 118 8.06 -14.94 9.20
CA THR A 118 7.83 -14.88 7.76
C THR A 118 7.02 -13.61 7.46
N VAL A 119 7.63 -12.66 6.75
CA VAL A 119 7.00 -11.38 6.39
C VAL A 119 6.65 -11.39 4.90
N VAL A 120 5.35 -11.37 4.62
CA VAL A 120 4.83 -11.17 3.26
C VAL A 120 4.59 -9.68 3.02
N THR A 121 5.15 -9.11 1.95
CA THR A 121 5.01 -7.68 1.68
C THR A 121 4.91 -7.36 0.19
N ASN A 122 4.11 -6.35 -0.14
CA ASN A 122 4.14 -5.71 -1.46
C ASN A 122 5.06 -4.49 -1.50
N SER A 123 5.80 -4.18 -0.42
CA SER A 123 6.61 -2.97 -0.34
C SER A 123 8.08 -3.26 -0.52
N LEU A 124 8.70 -2.59 -1.50
CA LEU A 124 10.15 -2.64 -1.69
C LEU A 124 10.89 -2.09 -0.47
N LEU A 125 10.32 -1.10 0.22
CA LEU A 125 10.94 -0.46 1.38
C LEU A 125 10.93 -1.37 2.61
N VAL A 126 9.83 -2.10 2.83
CA VAL A 126 9.74 -3.12 3.88
C VAL A 126 10.73 -4.24 3.60
N ALA A 127 10.75 -4.75 2.37
CA ALA A 127 11.70 -5.78 1.98
C ALA A 127 13.15 -5.33 2.15
N GLN A 128 13.47 -4.09 1.76
CA GLN A 128 14.80 -3.52 1.95
C GLN A 128 15.17 -3.38 3.42
N ALA A 129 14.24 -2.97 4.29
CA ALA A 129 14.47 -2.87 5.73
C ALA A 129 14.77 -4.23 6.39
N LEU A 130 14.25 -5.31 5.80
CA LEU A 130 14.42 -6.69 6.28
C LEU A 130 15.50 -7.47 5.52
N ALA A 131 16.11 -6.92 4.47
CA ALA A 131 17.01 -7.63 3.57
C ALA A 131 18.25 -8.23 4.26
N HIS A 132 18.66 -7.67 5.39
CA HIS A 132 19.80 -8.15 6.19
C HIS A 132 19.39 -8.86 7.48
N ALA A 133 18.09 -9.09 7.69
CA ALA A 133 17.56 -9.79 8.83
C ALA A 133 17.62 -11.31 8.59
N ASN A 134 18.77 -11.93 8.89
CA ASN A 134 19.03 -13.36 8.61
C ASN A 134 18.09 -14.36 9.30
N ARG A 135 17.23 -13.89 10.22
CA ARG A 135 16.25 -14.70 10.95
C ARG A 135 14.81 -14.36 10.57
N VAL A 136 14.61 -13.58 9.51
CA VAL A 136 13.31 -13.23 8.95
C VAL A 136 13.27 -13.67 7.49
N GLU A 137 12.32 -14.53 7.17
CA GLU A 137 12.01 -14.86 5.79
C GLU A 137 11.15 -13.75 5.19
N VAL A 138 11.55 -13.20 4.04
CA VAL A 138 10.81 -12.14 3.36
C VAL A 138 10.25 -12.67 2.05
N VAL A 139 8.93 -12.68 1.93
CA VAL A 139 8.22 -13.03 0.70
C VAL A 139 7.66 -11.76 0.08
N MET A 140 8.21 -11.36 -1.06
CA MET A 140 7.68 -10.21 -1.80
C MET A 140 6.59 -10.66 -2.77
N THR A 141 5.51 -9.89 -2.86
CA THR A 141 4.50 -10.10 -3.91
C THR A 141 5.11 -9.84 -5.30
N GLY A 142 4.53 -10.43 -6.36
CA GLY A 142 4.87 -10.04 -7.72
C GLY A 142 4.28 -8.67 -8.11
N GLY A 143 4.28 -8.37 -9.42
CA GLY A 143 3.59 -7.21 -9.99
C GLY A 143 4.50 -6.07 -10.45
N THR A 144 3.92 -4.88 -10.60
CA THR A 144 4.59 -3.68 -11.13
C THR A 144 4.94 -2.71 -10.02
N LEU A 145 6.19 -2.26 -9.98
CA LEU A 145 6.65 -1.27 -8.99
C LEU A 145 6.09 0.12 -9.29
N ARG A 146 5.48 0.73 -8.27
CA ARG A 146 5.07 2.13 -8.27
C ARG A 146 6.07 3.00 -7.55
N GLY A 147 6.72 3.89 -8.30
CA GLY A 147 7.69 4.82 -7.73
C GLY A 147 7.13 5.84 -6.74
N SER A 148 5.80 6.08 -6.70
CA SER A 148 5.21 7.08 -5.79
C SER A 148 5.35 6.67 -4.31
N ASN A 149 5.18 5.39 -4.02
CA ASN A 149 5.20 4.83 -2.66
C ASN A 149 6.03 3.54 -2.53
N TYR A 150 6.76 3.17 -3.59
CA TYR A 150 7.58 1.96 -3.68
C TYR A 150 6.82 0.65 -3.37
N ALA A 151 5.55 0.60 -3.76
CA ALA A 151 4.70 -0.59 -3.67
C ALA A 151 4.60 -1.34 -5.00
N LEU A 152 4.55 -2.67 -4.93
CA LEU A 152 4.23 -3.57 -6.02
C LEU A 152 2.71 -3.68 -6.14
N VAL A 153 2.20 -3.46 -7.35
CA VAL A 153 0.76 -3.41 -7.63
C VAL A 153 0.38 -4.20 -8.88
N GLY A 154 -0.94 -4.38 -9.07
CA GLY A 154 -1.52 -5.03 -10.24
C GLY A 154 -1.75 -6.52 -10.03
N SER A 155 -2.26 -7.19 -11.07
CA SER A 155 -2.72 -8.58 -11.01
C SER A 155 -1.64 -9.56 -10.53
N GLY A 156 -0.38 -9.34 -10.90
CA GLY A 156 0.73 -10.16 -10.41
C GLY A 156 0.88 -10.12 -8.88
N ALA A 157 0.70 -8.95 -8.27
CA ALA A 157 0.73 -8.80 -6.81
C ALA A 157 -0.47 -9.49 -6.15
N GLU A 158 -1.67 -9.29 -6.71
CA GLU A 158 -2.92 -9.87 -6.20
C GLU A 158 -2.93 -11.39 -6.28
N LEU A 159 -2.46 -11.97 -7.40
CA LEU A 159 -2.35 -13.40 -7.60
C LEU A 159 -1.36 -14.04 -6.62
N SER A 160 -0.24 -13.38 -6.31
CA SER A 160 0.73 -13.88 -5.31
C SER A 160 0.13 -13.99 -3.90
N LEU A 161 -0.96 -13.28 -3.61
CA LEU A 161 -1.63 -13.30 -2.32
C LEU A 161 -2.76 -14.34 -2.25
N GLN A 162 -3.14 -14.94 -3.39
CA GLN A 162 -4.19 -15.97 -3.42
C GLN A 162 -3.72 -17.26 -2.74
N GLY A 163 -4.57 -17.81 -1.87
CA GLY A 163 -4.25 -19.02 -1.11
C GLY A 163 -3.32 -18.81 0.08
N LEU A 164 -2.80 -17.58 0.27
CA LEU A 164 -2.02 -17.22 1.44
C LEU A 164 -2.92 -17.08 2.67
N ARG A 165 -2.43 -17.56 3.82
CA ARG A 165 -3.03 -17.30 5.13
C ARG A 165 -1.93 -16.88 6.10
N VAL A 166 -2.10 -15.68 6.66
CA VAL A 166 -1.23 -15.12 7.70
C VAL A 166 -2.07 -14.81 8.93
N SER A 167 -1.44 -14.73 10.10
CA SER A 167 -2.13 -14.36 11.34
C SER A 167 -2.63 -12.92 11.28
N ARG A 168 -1.77 -11.99 10.84
CA ARG A 168 -2.01 -10.54 10.92
C ARG A 168 -1.57 -9.81 9.66
N ALA A 169 -2.30 -8.76 9.30
CA ALA A 169 -1.88 -7.77 8.32
C ALA A 169 -1.68 -6.42 9.00
N PHE A 170 -0.48 -5.84 8.84
CA PHE A 170 -0.17 -4.47 9.24
C PHE A 170 -0.26 -3.56 8.02
N LEU A 171 -1.29 -2.71 7.98
CA LEU A 171 -1.59 -1.85 6.84
C LEU A 171 -1.56 -0.38 7.24
N SER A 172 -1.16 0.48 6.32
CA SER A 172 -1.25 1.93 6.49
C SER A 172 -1.90 2.56 5.26
N GLY A 173 -2.63 3.64 5.48
CA GLY A 173 -3.39 4.34 4.44
C GLY A 173 -3.02 5.81 4.35
N SER A 174 -3.78 6.52 3.51
CA SER A 174 -3.71 7.99 3.39
C SER A 174 -4.83 8.69 4.15
N GLY A 175 -5.82 7.95 4.65
CA GLY A 175 -6.90 8.47 5.49
C GLY A 175 -7.62 7.34 6.21
N LEU A 176 -8.20 7.64 7.36
CA LEU A 176 -8.98 6.72 8.18
C LEU A 176 -10.16 7.47 8.80
N THR A 177 -11.38 6.99 8.56
CA THR A 177 -12.59 7.48 9.23
C THR A 177 -13.35 6.32 9.86
N ALA A 178 -14.14 6.57 10.90
CA ALA A 178 -15.01 5.55 11.47
C ALA A 178 -16.10 5.10 10.49
N GLU A 179 -16.57 5.98 9.61
CA GLU A 179 -17.61 5.67 8.63
C GLU A 179 -17.11 4.74 7.51
N ARG A 180 -15.94 5.02 6.93
CA ARG A 180 -15.43 4.30 5.75
C ARG A 180 -14.24 3.40 6.04
N GLY A 181 -13.60 3.51 7.18
CA GLY A 181 -12.38 2.77 7.49
C GLY A 181 -11.17 3.32 6.74
N LEU A 182 -10.19 2.45 6.47
CA LEU A 182 -8.93 2.83 5.84
C LEU A 182 -9.13 3.14 4.36
N SER A 183 -8.52 4.21 3.87
CA SER A 183 -8.59 4.60 2.46
C SER A 183 -7.23 5.03 1.88
N THR A 184 -7.13 4.96 0.56
CA THR A 184 -6.00 5.47 -0.22
C THR A 184 -6.45 6.17 -1.50
N SER A 185 -5.60 7.07 -2.03
CA SER A 185 -5.91 7.84 -3.24
C SER A 185 -5.70 7.07 -4.55
N ASN A 186 -5.31 5.79 -4.49
CA ASN A 186 -5.01 5.02 -5.68
C ASN A 186 -5.65 3.62 -5.74
N MET A 187 -6.41 3.38 -6.81
CA MET A 187 -7.11 2.13 -7.09
C MET A 187 -6.22 0.88 -7.07
N LEU A 188 -5.03 0.92 -7.69
CA LEU A 188 -4.16 -0.28 -7.72
C LEU A 188 -3.54 -0.59 -6.35
N SER A 189 -3.30 0.44 -5.52
CA SER A 189 -2.86 0.20 -4.14
C SER A 189 -4.02 -0.40 -3.36
N ALA A 190 -5.21 0.19 -3.49
CA ALA A 190 -6.41 -0.29 -2.83
C ALA A 190 -6.74 -1.75 -3.17
N SER A 191 -6.55 -2.15 -4.44
CA SER A 191 -6.78 -3.53 -4.88
C SER A 191 -5.85 -4.52 -4.18
N VAL A 192 -4.54 -4.19 -4.11
CA VAL A 192 -3.57 -5.03 -3.39
C VAL A 192 -3.80 -5.01 -1.89
N ASP A 193 -4.08 -3.85 -1.29
CA ASP A 193 -4.36 -3.75 0.15
C ASP A 193 -5.58 -4.61 0.53
N ARG A 194 -6.62 -4.64 -0.30
CA ARG A 194 -7.76 -5.55 -0.10
C ARG A 194 -7.33 -7.02 -0.18
N ALA A 195 -6.48 -7.40 -1.13
CA ALA A 195 -5.95 -8.76 -1.22
C ALA A 195 -5.11 -9.12 0.03
N LEU A 196 -4.32 -8.17 0.55
CA LEU A 196 -3.57 -8.32 1.80
C LEU A 196 -4.50 -8.52 3.00
N VAL A 197 -5.60 -7.76 3.09
CA VAL A 197 -6.65 -7.96 4.10
C VAL A 197 -7.24 -9.37 4.03
N GLN A 198 -7.58 -9.86 2.84
CA GLN A 198 -8.21 -11.18 2.69
C GLN A 198 -7.31 -12.34 3.11
N ALA A 199 -5.99 -12.16 3.05
CA ALA A 199 -5.02 -13.16 3.47
C ALA A 199 -4.88 -13.25 5.01
N ALA A 200 -5.29 -12.22 5.76
CA ALA A 200 -5.03 -12.13 7.19
C ALA A 200 -6.23 -12.55 8.07
N GLY A 201 -5.92 -13.10 9.25
CA GLY A 201 -6.91 -13.38 10.29
C GLY A 201 -7.29 -12.16 11.13
N GLU A 202 -6.35 -11.24 11.32
CA GLU A 202 -6.52 -9.98 12.05
C GLU A 202 -5.93 -8.83 11.23
N VAL A 203 -6.65 -7.70 11.15
CA VAL A 203 -6.17 -6.50 10.46
C VAL A 203 -5.81 -5.43 11.48
N VAL A 204 -4.54 -5.04 11.46
CA VAL A 204 -3.96 -3.98 12.30
C VAL A 204 -3.66 -2.78 11.40
N VAL A 205 -4.37 -1.69 11.64
CA VAL A 205 -4.15 -0.43 10.93
C VAL A 205 -3.15 0.42 11.71
N LEU A 206 -2.16 0.95 10.99
CA LEU A 206 -1.15 1.88 11.51
C LEU A 206 -1.42 3.27 10.91
N ALA A 207 -1.91 4.19 11.73
CA ALA A 207 -2.23 5.55 11.29
C ALA A 207 -1.83 6.57 12.34
N ASP A 208 -1.08 7.58 11.92
CA ASP A 208 -0.83 8.74 12.77
C ASP A 208 -2.06 9.65 12.86
N HIS A 209 -2.11 10.54 13.85
CA HIS A 209 -3.24 11.43 14.11
C HIS A 209 -3.64 12.25 12.87
N THR A 210 -2.68 12.61 12.01
CA THR A 210 -2.94 13.41 10.80
C THR A 210 -3.83 12.69 9.77
N LYS A 211 -3.93 11.36 9.84
CA LYS A 211 -4.77 10.54 8.96
C LYS A 211 -6.19 10.36 9.50
N LEU A 212 -6.42 10.63 10.79
CA LEU A 212 -7.71 10.46 11.43
C LEU A 212 -8.72 11.50 10.95
N GLY A 213 -9.90 11.04 10.58
CA GLY A 213 -10.97 11.85 9.98
C GLY A 213 -10.73 12.19 8.51
N THR A 214 -9.57 11.89 7.95
CA THR A 214 -9.28 12.13 6.52
C THR A 214 -9.85 11.00 5.67
N ASP A 215 -10.58 11.36 4.62
CA ASP A 215 -11.12 10.41 3.65
C ASP A 215 -10.48 10.59 2.28
N THR A 216 -10.24 9.48 1.59
CA THR A 216 -9.62 9.47 0.26
C THR A 216 -10.40 8.58 -0.71
N MET A 217 -9.98 8.60 -1.97
CA MET A 217 -10.82 8.16 -3.10
C MET A 217 -11.23 6.67 -3.03
N PHE A 218 -10.34 5.79 -2.59
CA PHE A 218 -10.58 4.34 -2.60
C PHE A 218 -10.46 3.75 -1.20
N GLN A 219 -11.56 3.20 -0.68
CA GLN A 219 -11.56 2.40 0.55
C GLN A 219 -10.72 1.13 0.36
N THR A 220 -9.85 0.85 1.32
CA THR A 220 -8.98 -0.34 1.33
C THR A 220 -9.43 -1.35 2.38
N VAL A 221 -9.74 -0.88 3.58
CA VAL A 221 -10.21 -1.71 4.70
C VAL A 221 -11.49 -1.10 5.26
N PRO A 222 -12.67 -1.72 5.07
CA PRO A 222 -13.88 -1.32 5.78
C PRO A 222 -13.69 -1.38 7.29
N THR A 223 -14.34 -0.49 8.04
CA THR A 223 -14.15 -0.37 9.50
C THR A 223 -14.44 -1.69 10.21
N GLU A 224 -15.44 -2.45 9.77
CA GLU A 224 -15.82 -3.74 10.34
C GLU A 224 -14.74 -4.83 10.23
N LEU A 225 -13.77 -4.67 9.33
CA LEU A 225 -12.64 -5.59 9.19
C LEU A 225 -11.41 -5.14 10.00
N ILE A 226 -11.39 -3.90 10.50
CA ILE A 226 -10.29 -3.39 11.32
C ILE A 226 -10.42 -3.98 12.71
N THR A 227 -9.47 -4.83 13.09
CA THR A 227 -9.46 -5.41 14.43
C THR A 227 -8.81 -4.47 15.45
N ARG A 228 -7.72 -3.82 15.03
CA ARG A 228 -6.95 -2.90 15.87
C ARG A 228 -6.48 -1.69 15.08
N LEU A 229 -6.52 -0.52 15.70
CA LEU A 229 -5.81 0.68 15.28
C LEU A 229 -4.64 0.93 16.24
N VAL A 230 -3.45 1.09 15.69
CA VAL A 230 -2.28 1.63 16.40
C VAL A 230 -2.02 3.04 15.91
N THR A 231 -2.07 4.00 16.83
CA THR A 231 -1.95 5.45 16.54
C THR A 231 -1.04 6.12 17.56
N ASP A 232 -0.59 7.34 17.28
CA ASP A 232 0.12 8.19 18.24
C ASP A 232 -0.86 9.02 19.08
N GLU A 233 -0.37 9.65 20.13
CA GLU A 233 -1.17 10.54 20.95
C GLU A 233 -1.48 11.84 20.17
N PRO A 234 -2.76 12.13 19.85
CA PRO A 234 -3.10 13.33 19.10
C PRO A 234 -2.73 14.61 19.87
N PRO A 235 -2.18 15.65 19.21
CA PRO A 235 -1.87 16.90 19.89
C PRO A 235 -3.17 17.58 20.37
N ALA A 236 -3.20 18.06 21.61
CA ALA A 236 -4.35 18.82 22.10
C ALA A 236 -4.42 20.22 21.43
N PRO A 237 -5.60 20.71 20.99
CA PRO A 237 -6.93 20.11 21.02
C PRO A 237 -7.36 19.62 19.62
N ASP A 238 -6.85 18.48 19.16
CA ASP A 238 -7.34 17.86 17.92
C ASP A 238 -8.67 17.12 18.17
N ASP A 239 -9.75 17.90 18.26
CA ASP A 239 -11.12 17.41 18.48
C ASP A 239 -11.57 16.43 17.39
N ARG A 240 -11.06 16.59 16.16
CA ARG A 240 -11.38 15.71 15.03
C ARG A 240 -10.78 14.33 15.24
N ALA A 241 -9.48 14.25 15.52
CA ALA A 241 -8.81 12.99 15.79
C ALA A 241 -9.45 12.27 16.98
N ALA A 242 -9.74 12.98 18.07
CA ALA A 242 -10.39 12.41 19.25
C ALA A 242 -11.79 11.85 18.95
N THR A 243 -12.60 12.59 18.18
CA THR A 243 -13.95 12.14 17.78
C THR A 243 -13.89 10.87 16.94
N GLU A 244 -12.95 10.79 16.00
CA GLU A 244 -12.79 9.62 15.13
C GLU A 244 -12.30 8.40 15.90
N LEU A 245 -11.38 8.57 16.86
CA LEU A 245 -10.96 7.48 17.74
C LEU A 245 -12.12 6.93 18.56
N GLN A 246 -12.95 7.81 19.12
CA GLN A 246 -14.13 7.38 19.87
C GLN A 246 -15.12 6.62 18.96
N ALA A 247 -15.40 7.15 17.76
CA ALA A 247 -16.32 6.50 16.82
C ALA A 247 -15.79 5.15 16.32
N LEU A 248 -14.48 4.99 16.13
CA LEU A 248 -13.86 3.70 15.81
C LEU A 248 -13.99 2.71 16.97
N ALA A 249 -13.76 3.16 18.21
CA ALA A 249 -13.92 2.35 19.40
C ALA A 249 -15.37 1.87 19.59
N ASP A 250 -16.35 2.75 19.33
CA ASP A 250 -17.78 2.43 19.39
C ASP A 250 -18.20 1.35 18.37
N GLN A 251 -17.47 1.25 17.25
CA GLN A 251 -17.64 0.19 16.26
C GLN A 251 -16.88 -1.11 16.60
N GLY A 252 -16.19 -1.15 17.75
CA GLY A 252 -15.50 -2.33 18.24
C GLY A 252 -14.03 -2.47 17.79
N VAL A 253 -13.46 -1.43 17.20
CA VAL A 253 -12.02 -1.40 16.87
C VAL A 253 -11.21 -1.24 18.16
N GLN A 254 -10.21 -2.10 18.37
CA GLN A 254 -9.32 -1.96 19.51
C GLN A 254 -8.31 -0.84 19.26
N ILE A 255 -8.35 0.22 20.07
CA ILE A 255 -7.44 1.36 19.93
C ILE A 255 -6.21 1.15 20.82
N ALA A 256 -5.02 1.29 20.24
CA ALA A 256 -3.74 1.26 20.95
C ALA A 256 -2.99 2.56 20.65
N VAL A 257 -2.81 3.40 21.68
CA VAL A 257 -2.14 4.70 21.55
C VAL A 257 -0.68 4.56 21.97
N ALA A 258 0.24 4.95 21.10
CA ALA A 258 1.67 4.96 21.36
C ALA A 258 2.03 6.26 22.10
N GLY A 259 2.37 6.14 23.38
CA GLY A 259 2.82 7.27 24.19
C GLY A 259 4.26 7.69 23.88
N PRO A 260 4.65 8.94 24.21
CA PRO A 260 6.01 9.42 24.09
C PRO A 260 6.90 8.76 25.16
N GLY A 261 7.44 7.58 24.86
CA GLY A 261 8.51 6.92 25.61
C GLY A 261 8.05 5.86 26.61
N GLY A 262 8.10 4.59 26.17
CA GLY A 262 8.41 3.43 27.01
C GLY A 262 7.37 2.95 28.03
N GLY A 263 6.89 1.72 27.82
CA GLY A 263 6.28 0.89 28.88
C GLY A 263 4.76 0.91 28.84
N GLY A 264 4.18 -0.24 28.48
CA GLY A 264 2.75 -0.42 28.33
C GLY A 264 1.96 0.02 29.57
N THR A 265 0.94 0.82 29.33
CA THR A 265 -0.20 0.95 30.24
C THR A 265 -1.30 0.06 29.71
N ASP A 266 -1.33 -1.15 30.25
CA ASP A 266 -2.38 -2.14 30.08
C ASP A 266 -3.63 -1.63 30.81
N SER A 267 -4.52 -0.93 30.09
CA SER A 267 -5.85 -0.61 30.61
C SER A 267 -6.75 -1.83 30.38
N GLY A 268 -6.85 -2.67 31.42
CA GLY A 268 -7.60 -3.91 31.41
C GLY A 268 -9.07 -3.77 31.00
N GLY A 269 -9.52 -4.71 30.17
CA GLY A 269 -10.90 -4.99 29.80
C GLY A 269 -11.07 -6.46 29.41
N PRO A 270 -12.24 -7.09 29.67
CA PRO A 270 -12.30 -8.46 30.18
C PRO A 270 -12.23 -9.57 29.13
N ALA A 271 -11.91 -10.75 29.64
CA ALA A 271 -11.75 -12.02 28.97
C ALA A 271 -12.87 -12.41 27.99
N GLY A 272 -12.45 -12.97 26.85
CA GLY A 272 -13.12 -14.10 26.22
C GLY A 272 -14.17 -13.78 25.14
N ARG A 273 -13.73 -13.46 23.92
CA ARG A 273 -14.49 -13.79 22.71
C ARG A 273 -13.58 -14.44 21.66
N ARG A 274 -13.85 -15.72 21.39
CA ARG A 274 -13.21 -16.49 20.31
C ARG A 274 -13.42 -15.79 18.96
N PRO A 275 -12.44 -15.83 18.04
CA PRO A 275 -12.60 -15.24 16.72
C PRO A 275 -13.74 -15.94 15.96
N ARG A 276 -14.62 -15.14 15.36
CA ARG A 276 -15.63 -15.63 14.42
C ARG A 276 -14.90 -16.21 13.21
N ARG A 277 -15.00 -17.52 13.00
CA ARG A 277 -14.61 -18.18 11.74
C ARG A 277 -15.41 -17.52 10.61
N MET A 278 -14.72 -16.87 9.67
CA MET A 278 -15.30 -16.57 8.36
C MET A 278 -15.75 -17.88 7.72
N ALA A 279 -17.00 -17.92 7.28
CA ALA A 279 -17.51 -19.01 6.47
C ALA A 279 -16.73 -19.08 5.15
N PRO A 280 -16.36 -20.27 4.66
CA PRO A 280 -15.78 -20.40 3.33
C PRO A 280 -16.80 -19.95 2.26
N PRO A 281 -16.35 -19.44 1.10
CA PRO A 281 -17.24 -19.04 0.02
C PRO A 281 -18.09 -20.25 -0.46
N PRO A 282 -19.32 -20.01 -0.96
CA PRO A 282 -20.19 -21.09 -1.40
C PRO A 282 -19.54 -21.87 -2.55
N ALA A 283 -19.59 -23.20 -2.45
CA ALA A 283 -19.10 -24.13 -3.45
C ALA A 283 -19.76 -23.84 -4.81
N ALA A 284 -18.93 -23.78 -5.85
CA ALA A 284 -19.37 -23.70 -7.24
C ALA A 284 -20.34 -24.85 -7.55
N ALA A 285 -21.43 -24.50 -8.22
CA ALA A 285 -22.49 -25.41 -8.64
C ALA A 285 -21.92 -26.59 -9.43
N LYS A 286 -22.44 -27.78 -9.10
CA LYS A 286 -22.21 -29.04 -9.81
C LYS A 286 -22.50 -28.85 -11.30
N THR A 287 -21.50 -29.08 -12.14
CA THR A 287 -21.69 -29.38 -13.56
C THR A 287 -22.20 -30.81 -13.68
N ASP A 288 -23.33 -30.96 -14.36
CA ASP A 288 -23.99 -32.24 -14.63
C ASP A 288 -23.10 -33.22 -15.39
N ASP A 289 -23.19 -34.49 -14.96
CA ASP A 289 -22.59 -35.67 -15.55
C ASP A 289 -23.02 -35.86 -17.02
N LEU A 290 -22.06 -35.85 -17.94
CA LEU A 290 -22.21 -36.43 -19.28
C LEU A 290 -21.49 -37.79 -19.33
N PRO A 291 -22.14 -38.85 -19.83
CA PRO A 291 -21.62 -40.21 -19.72
C PRO A 291 -20.49 -40.51 -20.72
N LEU A 292 -19.43 -41.15 -20.22
CA LEU A 292 -18.32 -41.72 -20.99
C LEU A 292 -18.80 -42.91 -21.86
N PRO A 293 -18.41 -43.00 -23.15
CA PRO A 293 -18.66 -44.19 -23.95
C PRO A 293 -17.73 -45.34 -23.56
N GLY A 294 -18.32 -46.50 -23.29
CA GLY A 294 -17.64 -47.73 -22.86
C GLY A 294 -16.82 -48.43 -23.93
N GLN A 295 -15.90 -49.24 -23.42
CA GLN A 295 -14.94 -50.10 -24.12
C GLN A 295 -15.60 -51.14 -25.04
N ARG A 296 -15.03 -51.36 -26.22
CA ARG A 296 -15.16 -52.62 -26.98
C ARG A 296 -13.89 -53.46 -26.81
N ARG A 297 -14.09 -54.71 -26.40
CA ARG A 297 -13.11 -55.81 -26.36
C ARG A 297 -12.67 -56.24 -27.77
N ALA A 298 -11.39 -56.60 -27.95
CA ALA A 298 -10.93 -57.94 -28.37
C ALA A 298 -9.38 -58.01 -28.53
N HIS A 299 -8.81 -59.13 -28.08
CA HIS A 299 -7.40 -59.59 -28.07
C HIS A 299 -6.80 -59.89 -29.48
N PRO A 300 -5.62 -60.57 -29.62
CA PRO A 300 -4.25 -60.18 -29.29
C PRO A 300 -3.30 -60.38 -30.52
N GLY A 301 -2.10 -59.77 -30.57
CA GLY A 301 -1.06 -60.25 -31.49
C GLY A 301 0.03 -59.27 -31.92
N GLY A 302 1.27 -59.55 -31.48
CA GLY A 302 2.48 -59.64 -32.31
C GLY A 302 3.05 -58.39 -33.01
N GLY A 303 4.20 -57.91 -32.53
CA GLY A 303 5.18 -57.18 -33.36
C GLY A 303 5.97 -56.09 -32.62
N PRO A 304 7.32 -56.04 -32.70
CA PRO A 304 8.14 -55.10 -31.92
C PRO A 304 8.09 -53.66 -32.48
N PRO A 305 8.43 -52.65 -31.67
CA PRO A 305 8.26 -51.24 -32.04
C PRO A 305 9.34 -50.77 -33.02
N PRO A 306 9.04 -49.87 -33.97
CA PRO A 306 10.05 -49.23 -34.78
C PRO A 306 10.80 -48.14 -34.01
N GLN A 307 12.12 -48.15 -34.19
CA GLN A 307 13.11 -47.27 -33.59
C GLN A 307 13.02 -45.84 -34.14
N LEU A 308 13.08 -44.84 -33.27
CA LEU A 308 13.37 -43.44 -33.63
C LEU A 308 14.87 -43.28 -33.90
N ARG A 309 15.23 -43.01 -35.16
CA ARG A 309 16.58 -42.53 -35.54
C ARG A 309 16.65 -41.02 -35.34
N GLY A 310 17.67 -40.58 -34.61
CA GLY A 310 18.05 -39.17 -34.47
C GLY A 310 19.09 -38.71 -35.49
N ALA A 311 19.52 -37.45 -35.32
CA ALA A 311 20.83 -36.83 -35.61
C ALA A 311 20.62 -35.30 -35.73
N ALA A 312 21.15 -34.49 -34.80
CA ALA A 312 22.50 -33.87 -34.80
C ALA A 312 22.44 -32.45 -35.42
N SER A 313 22.44 -31.39 -34.61
CA SER A 313 23.61 -30.59 -34.17
C SER A 313 24.45 -30.02 -35.32
N LEU A 314 24.65 -28.68 -35.35
CA LEU A 314 25.92 -28.03 -35.73
C LEU A 314 25.90 -26.54 -35.36
N ALA A 315 27.09 -26.05 -34.98
CA ALA A 315 27.38 -24.88 -34.18
C ALA A 315 27.80 -23.62 -34.99
N GLU A 316 27.72 -22.47 -34.31
CA GLU A 316 28.58 -21.27 -34.25
C GLU A 316 29.35 -20.65 -35.46
N GLN A 317 29.19 -19.30 -35.52
CA GLN A 317 30.17 -18.20 -35.79
C GLN A 317 30.63 -17.85 -37.24
N PRO A 318 31.15 -16.63 -37.55
CA PRO A 318 31.22 -15.30 -36.87
C PRO A 318 30.81 -14.09 -37.83
N PRO A 319 31.03 -12.78 -37.49
CA PRO A 319 30.30 -11.65 -38.08
C PRO A 319 31.02 -10.91 -39.22
N GLY A 320 30.25 -10.22 -40.08
CA GLY A 320 30.76 -9.41 -41.20
C GLY A 320 30.06 -8.06 -41.36
N ASN A 321 30.88 -7.01 -41.46
CA ASN A 321 30.58 -5.59 -41.72
C ASN A 321 29.61 -5.31 -42.88
N GLY A 322 28.80 -4.24 -42.79
CA GLY A 322 28.27 -3.60 -44.00
C GLY A 322 27.09 -2.61 -43.87
N ARG A 323 27.41 -1.34 -43.65
CA ARG A 323 26.85 -0.09 -44.24
C ARG A 323 25.34 0.23 -44.21
N VAL A 324 25.12 1.37 -43.55
CA VAL A 324 24.14 2.46 -43.81
C VAL A 324 23.68 2.60 -45.27
N ALA A 325 22.37 2.70 -45.48
CA ALA A 325 21.79 3.45 -46.59
C ALA A 325 20.44 4.10 -46.19
N ASP A 326 20.47 5.42 -46.27
CA ASP A 326 19.38 6.40 -46.26
C ASP A 326 18.32 6.08 -47.34
N LEU A 327 17.04 6.38 -47.10
CA LEU A 327 16.11 6.75 -48.18
C LEU A 327 14.87 7.48 -47.63
N ARG A 328 14.85 8.78 -47.90
CA ARG A 328 13.72 9.71 -47.83
C ARG A 328 12.65 9.39 -48.88
N ARG A 329 11.42 9.78 -48.52
CA ARG A 329 10.27 10.24 -49.34
C ARG A 329 9.59 9.27 -50.30
N ARG A 330 8.31 8.99 -50.02
CA ARG A 330 7.19 9.64 -50.72
C ARG A 330 6.13 10.09 -49.72
#